data_AF-A0A1A0WX91-F1
#
_entry.id   AF-A0A1A0WX91-F1
#
_cell.length_a   1.000
_cell.length_b   1.000
_cell.length_c   1.000
_cell.angle_alpha   90.00
_cell.angle_beta   90.00
_cell.angle_gamma   90.00
#
_symmetry.space_group_name_H-M   'P 1'
#
loop_
_entity.id
_entity.type
_entity.pdbx_description
1 polymer ?
#
loop_
_entity_poly.entity_id
_entity_poly.type
_entity_poly.pdbx_seq_one_letter_code
_entity_poly.pdbx_strand_id
1 'polypeptide(L)'
;MSTPTAILLRLELRDDVTLSLFAYPEGTMQEHVLFQGEYDPKLMLEWLRECESKIRHQEPLISQTAGETIGQTLARSYDAVSDDLTMDVIDIASEALYQYNYHHNVVFGAPGMKIPRLLLGKGSNGHEICNWIDDLGHDTAWRYLFDPDDFFSNLPAG
;
A
#
# COMPACT_ATOMS: atom_id res chain seq x y z
N MET A 1 -34.59 -11.92 28.47
CA MET A 1 -33.85 -11.19 27.42
C MET A 1 -32.60 -10.65 28.09
N SER A 2 -31.40 -11.07 27.68
CA SER A 2 -30.16 -10.49 28.22
C SER A 2 -29.94 -9.12 27.63
N THR A 3 -29.69 -8.13 28.47
CA THR A 3 -29.23 -6.80 28.06
C THR A 3 -27.91 -6.97 27.29
N PRO A 4 -27.73 -6.34 26.12
CA PRO A 4 -26.45 -6.38 25.42
C PRO A 4 -25.37 -5.74 26.31
N THR A 5 -24.34 -6.52 26.65
CA THR A 5 -23.16 -6.05 27.39
C THR A 5 -22.34 -5.14 26.48
N ALA A 6 -22.09 -3.90 26.90
CA ALA A 6 -21.17 -3.04 26.17
C ALA A 6 -19.72 -3.55 26.34
N ILE A 7 -18.93 -3.48 25.26
CA ILE A 7 -17.49 -3.75 25.32
C ILE A 7 -16.80 -2.52 24.74
N LEU A 8 -15.95 -1.87 25.53
CA LEU A 8 -15.08 -0.83 25.01
C LEU A 8 -13.86 -1.51 24.36
N LEU A 9 -13.52 -1.07 23.15
CA LEU A 9 -12.31 -1.50 22.45
C LEU A 9 -11.28 -0.35 22.45
N ARG A 10 -10.03 -0.66 22.78
CA ARG A 10 -8.90 0.30 22.71
C ARG A 10 -7.79 -0.28 21.85
N LEU A 11 -7.39 0.44 20.81
CA LEU A 11 -6.17 0.15 20.04
C LEU A 11 -5.05 1.04 20.57
N GLU A 12 -3.88 0.46 20.86
CA GLU A 12 -2.76 1.17 21.49
C GLU A 12 -1.44 0.67 20.88
N LEU A 13 -0.55 1.61 20.54
CA LEU A 13 0.85 1.30 20.23
C LEU A 13 1.65 1.38 21.53
N ARG A 14 2.32 0.28 21.90
CA ARG A 14 3.20 0.17 23.06
C ARG A 14 4.65 -0.01 22.60
N ASP A 15 5.56 0.62 23.33
CA ASP A 15 7.01 0.50 23.14
C ASP A 15 7.46 0.76 21.69
N ASP A 16 6.73 1.63 20.98
CA ASP A 16 6.91 2.01 19.57
C ASP A 16 6.83 0.88 18.53
N VAL A 17 6.66 -0.38 18.96
CA VAL A 17 6.69 -1.56 18.07
C VAL A 17 5.59 -2.58 18.31
N THR A 18 4.72 -2.41 19.32
CA THR A 18 3.67 -3.38 19.62
C THR A 18 2.29 -2.75 19.49
N LEU A 19 1.52 -3.15 18.47
CA LEU A 19 0.13 -2.75 18.32
C LEU A 19 -0.77 -3.75 19.06
N SER A 20 -1.49 -3.29 20.07
CA SER A 20 -2.39 -4.11 20.89
C SER A 20 -3.85 -3.63 20.81
N LEU A 21 -4.78 -4.56 20.67
CA LEU A 21 -6.22 -4.32 20.81
C LEU A 21 -6.69 -4.89 22.15
N PHE A 22 -7.28 -4.05 22.98
CA PHE A 22 -7.83 -4.42 24.28
C PHE A 22 -9.35 -4.36 24.26
N ALA A 23 -9.98 -5.25 25.02
CA ALA A 23 -11.39 -5.19 25.37
C ALA A 23 -11.57 -4.95 26.87
N TYR A 24 -12.57 -4.12 27.20
CA TYR A 24 -13.04 -3.86 28.55
C TYR A 24 -14.49 -4.28 28.66
N PRO A 25 -14.78 -5.44 29.26
CA PRO A 25 -16.14 -5.85 29.57
C PRO A 25 -16.82 -4.83 30.52
N GLU A 26 -18.08 -4.50 30.25
CA GLU A 26 -18.85 -3.60 31.12
C GLU A 26 -18.86 -4.08 32.58
N GLY A 27 -18.54 -3.16 33.50
CA GLY A 27 -18.50 -3.45 34.94
C GLY A 27 -17.19 -4.05 35.45
N THR A 28 -16.18 -4.25 34.59
CA THR A 28 -14.83 -4.65 35.02
C THR A 28 -13.79 -3.60 34.64
N MET A 29 -12.80 -3.41 35.51
CA MET A 29 -11.59 -2.63 35.20
C MET A 29 -10.50 -3.51 34.56
N GLN A 30 -10.85 -4.73 34.14
CA GLN A 30 -9.88 -5.73 33.72
C GLN A 30 -9.66 -5.67 32.21
N GLU A 31 -8.41 -5.43 31.81
CA GLU A 31 -7.98 -5.46 30.41
C GLU A 31 -7.93 -6.90 29.88
N HIS A 32 -8.57 -7.14 28.74
CA HIS A 32 -8.40 -8.37 27.97
C HIS A 32 -7.71 -8.06 26.65
N VAL A 33 -6.54 -8.65 26.41
CA VAL A 33 -5.84 -8.51 25.11
C VAL A 33 -6.59 -9.37 24.08
N LEU A 34 -7.14 -8.73 23.05
CA LEU A 34 -7.78 -9.39 21.92
C LEU A 34 -6.80 -9.65 20.78
N PHE A 35 -5.86 -8.74 20.58
CA PHE A 35 -4.81 -8.84 19.56
C PHE A 35 -3.55 -8.17 20.08
N GLN A 36 -2.41 -8.75 19.74
CA GLN A 36 -1.09 -8.18 19.94
C GLN A 36 -0.26 -8.53 18.71
N GLY A 37 0.21 -7.51 18.01
CA GLY A 37 1.03 -7.66 16.82
C GLY A 37 2.26 -6.78 16.89
N GLU A 38 3.34 -7.24 16.28
CA GLU A 38 4.54 -6.44 16.10
C GLU A 38 4.31 -5.49 14.92
N TYR A 39 4.42 -4.20 15.19
CA TYR A 39 4.54 -3.13 14.23
C TYR A 39 6.02 -2.82 14.08
N ASP A 40 6.64 -3.22 12.97
CA ASP A 40 8.03 -2.85 12.70
C ASP A 40 8.09 -1.74 11.65
N PRO A 41 8.11 -0.46 12.06
CA PRO A 41 8.27 0.66 11.13
C PRO A 41 9.64 0.64 10.45
N LYS A 42 10.65 -0.05 11.01
CA LYS A 42 11.99 -0.08 10.42
C LYS A 42 11.99 -0.82 9.10
N LEU A 43 11.32 -1.96 9.00
CA LEU A 43 11.22 -2.72 7.75
C LEU A 43 10.57 -1.89 6.63
N MET A 44 9.54 -1.11 6.96
CA MET A 44 8.91 -0.21 5.99
C MET A 44 9.86 0.93 5.57
N LEU A 45 10.58 1.51 6.52
CA LEU A 45 11.56 2.57 6.23
C LEU A 45 12.76 2.05 5.44
N GLU A 46 13.23 0.84 5.73
CA GLU A 46 14.27 0.15 4.98
C GLU A 46 13.82 -0.09 3.54
N TRP A 47 12.64 -0.67 3.34
CA TRP A 47 12.06 -0.84 2.00
C TRP A 47 11.92 0.49 1.26
N LEU A 48 11.46 1.56 1.91
CA LEU A 48 11.35 2.88 1.29
C LEU A 48 12.71 3.42 0.82
N ARG A 49 13.77 3.25 1.62
CA ARG A 49 15.12 3.66 1.25
C ARG A 49 15.70 2.80 0.13
N GLU A 50 15.48 1.49 0.16
CA GLU A 50 15.88 0.57 -0.90
C GLU A 50 15.20 0.90 -2.24
N CYS A 51 13.93 1.34 -2.18
CA CYS A 51 13.11 1.64 -3.34
C CYS A 51 13.22 3.10 -3.82
N GLU A 52 13.88 4.00 -3.08
CA GLU A 52 13.93 5.44 -3.37
C GLU A 52 14.33 5.72 -4.83
N SER A 53 15.43 5.12 -5.30
CA SER A 53 15.92 5.32 -6.66
C SER A 53 14.90 4.91 -7.72
N LYS A 54 14.18 3.81 -7.48
CA LYS A 54 13.12 3.33 -8.37
C LYS A 54 11.93 4.29 -8.35
N ILE A 55 11.45 4.67 -7.17
CA ILE A 55 10.36 5.64 -7.00
C ILE A 55 10.68 6.97 -7.71
N ARG A 56 11.94 7.42 -7.66
CA ARG A 56 12.38 8.67 -8.31
C ARG A 56 12.43 8.60 -9.83
N HIS A 57 12.90 7.47 -10.38
CA HIS A 57 13.41 7.44 -11.75
C HIS A 57 12.75 6.39 -12.65
N GLN A 58 12.17 5.33 -12.09
CA GLN A 58 11.50 4.30 -12.87
C GLN A 58 10.12 4.81 -13.29
N GLU A 59 9.85 4.76 -14.59
CA GLU A 59 8.56 5.09 -15.18
C GLU A 59 7.73 3.82 -15.39
N PRO A 60 6.38 3.93 -15.50
CA PRO A 60 5.52 2.80 -15.85
C PRO A 60 5.93 2.13 -17.17
N LEU A 61 5.67 0.82 -17.28
CA LEU A 61 6.08 -0.02 -18.42
C LEU A 61 5.41 0.36 -19.74
N ILE A 62 4.22 0.95 -19.67
CA ILE A 62 3.53 1.53 -20.81
C ILE A 62 3.34 3.02 -20.59
N SER A 63 3.20 3.77 -21.69
CA SER A 63 2.91 5.19 -21.60
C SER A 63 1.58 5.44 -20.89
N GLN A 64 1.63 6.34 -19.92
CA GLN A 64 0.45 6.84 -19.23
C GLN A 64 -0.38 7.72 -20.18
N THR A 65 -1.70 7.54 -20.19
CA THR A 65 -2.58 8.42 -20.98
C THR A 65 -2.81 9.75 -20.26
N ALA A 66 -3.27 10.77 -20.99
CA ALA A 66 -3.49 12.09 -20.40
C ALA A 66 -4.51 12.02 -19.26
N GLY A 67 -4.08 12.44 -18.06
CA GLY A 67 -4.92 12.48 -16.87
C GLY A 67 -4.93 11.20 -16.02
N GLU A 68 -4.39 10.09 -16.51
CA GLU A 68 -4.29 8.84 -15.73
C GLU A 68 -3.42 8.99 -14.47
N THR A 69 -3.70 8.14 -13.48
CA THR A 69 -2.77 7.83 -12.39
C THR A 69 -1.89 6.64 -12.75
N ILE A 70 -0.75 6.45 -12.06
CA ILE A 70 0.13 5.30 -12.23
C ILE A 70 -0.60 4.00 -11.90
N GLY A 71 -1.59 4.03 -11.01
CA GLY A 71 -2.46 2.88 -10.71
C GLY A 71 -3.33 2.48 -11.90
N GLN A 72 -3.91 3.44 -12.61
CA GLN A 72 -4.66 3.15 -13.83
C GLN A 72 -3.74 2.64 -14.95
N THR A 73 -2.56 3.24 -15.10
CA THR A 73 -1.56 2.78 -16.08
C THR A 73 -1.07 1.37 -15.77
N LEU A 74 -0.86 1.04 -14.50
CA LEU A 74 -0.43 -0.31 -14.09
C LEU A 74 -1.54 -1.33 -14.33
N ALA A 75 -2.80 -1.02 -14.01
CA ALA A 75 -3.94 -1.89 -14.32
C ALA A 75 -4.03 -2.18 -15.82
N ARG A 76 -3.92 -1.15 -16.68
CA ARG A 76 -3.86 -1.34 -18.13
C ARG A 76 -2.66 -2.18 -18.58
N SER A 77 -1.55 -2.09 -17.86
CA SER A 77 -0.35 -2.87 -18.17
C SER A 77 -0.58 -4.35 -17.90
N TYR A 78 -1.27 -4.69 -16.80
CA TYR A 78 -1.70 -6.06 -16.54
C TYR A 78 -2.70 -6.56 -17.59
N ASP A 79 -3.70 -5.74 -17.95
CA ASP A 79 -4.68 -6.11 -19.00
C ASP A 79 -4.03 -6.32 -20.38
N ALA A 80 -2.91 -5.63 -20.66
CA ALA A 80 -2.16 -5.77 -21.90
C ALA A 80 -1.35 -7.08 -21.97
N VAL A 81 -1.08 -7.73 -20.83
CA VAL A 81 -0.48 -9.07 -20.79
C VAL A 81 -1.61 -10.09 -20.97
N SER A 82 -1.94 -10.39 -22.22
CA SER A 82 -3.00 -11.34 -22.58
C SER A 82 -2.46 -12.67 -23.09
N ASP A 83 -3.33 -13.68 -23.11
CA ASP A 83 -3.06 -15.03 -23.64
C ASP A 83 -2.77 -15.06 -25.15
N ASP A 84 -3.01 -13.94 -25.85
CA ASP A 84 -2.70 -13.81 -27.29
C ASP A 84 -1.20 -13.57 -27.55
N LEU A 85 -0.41 -13.32 -26.49
CA LEU A 85 1.04 -13.18 -26.56
C LEU A 85 1.74 -14.53 -26.49
N THR A 86 2.95 -14.62 -27.03
CA THR A 86 3.79 -15.81 -26.87
C THR A 86 4.24 -15.94 -25.41
N MET A 87 4.36 -17.17 -24.90
CA MET A 87 4.77 -17.44 -23.51
C MET A 87 6.03 -16.66 -23.07
N ASP A 88 7.09 -16.64 -23.89
CA ASP A 88 8.31 -15.90 -23.55
C ASP A 88 8.07 -14.39 -23.34
N VAL A 89 7.10 -13.81 -24.05
CA VAL A 89 6.72 -12.40 -23.91
C VAL A 89 5.90 -12.19 -22.64
N ILE A 90 4.98 -13.11 -22.33
CA ILE A 90 4.20 -13.10 -21.09
C ILE A 90 5.13 -13.16 -19.89
N ASP A 91 6.14 -14.04 -19.91
CA ASP A 91 7.10 -14.19 -18.81
C ASP A 91 7.90 -12.91 -18.58
N ILE A 92 8.44 -12.31 -19.65
CA ILE A 92 9.20 -11.06 -19.57
C ILE A 92 8.32 -9.91 -19.06
N ALA A 93 7.09 -9.78 -19.58
CA ALA A 93 6.19 -8.72 -19.17
C ALA A 93 5.73 -8.89 -17.71
N SER A 94 5.45 -10.13 -17.30
CA SER A 94 5.06 -10.46 -15.92
C SER A 94 6.17 -10.16 -14.93
N GLU A 95 7.42 -10.51 -15.27
CA GLU A 95 8.58 -10.17 -14.44
C GLU A 95 8.76 -8.65 -14.33
N ALA A 96 8.66 -7.92 -15.45
CA ALA A 96 8.77 -6.46 -15.43
C ALA A 96 7.67 -5.82 -14.57
N LEU A 97 6.43 -6.30 -14.66
CA LEU A 97 5.30 -5.84 -13.85
C LEU A 97 5.50 -6.18 -12.38
N TYR A 98 5.97 -7.38 -12.07
CA TYR A 98 6.29 -7.80 -10.72
C TYR A 98 7.36 -6.89 -10.10
N GLN A 99 8.47 -6.66 -10.83
CA GLN A 99 9.55 -5.80 -10.36
C GLN A 99 9.08 -4.36 -10.16
N TYR A 100 8.28 -3.80 -11.07
CA TYR A 100 7.70 -2.47 -10.86
C TYR A 100 6.83 -2.46 -9.60
N ASN A 101 5.88 -3.40 -9.50
CA ASN A 101 4.97 -3.46 -8.36
C ASN A 101 5.71 -3.62 -7.02
N TYR A 102 6.77 -4.43 -6.97
CA TYR A 102 7.56 -4.66 -5.76
C TYR A 102 8.20 -3.39 -5.19
N HIS A 103 8.66 -2.48 -6.04
CA HIS A 103 9.34 -1.24 -5.61
C HIS A 103 8.38 -0.06 -5.40
N HIS A 104 7.15 -0.17 -5.89
CA HIS A 104 6.23 0.96 -5.94
C HIS A 104 4.97 0.76 -5.09
N ASN A 105 4.68 -0.45 -4.62
CA ASN A 105 3.42 -0.78 -3.94
C ASN A 105 3.59 -0.98 -2.43
N VAL A 106 2.89 -0.15 -1.65
CA VAL A 106 2.80 -0.26 -0.20
C VAL A 106 1.42 -0.77 0.18
N VAL A 107 1.41 -1.79 1.04
CA VAL A 107 0.22 -2.52 1.44
C VAL A 107 0.03 -2.39 2.95
N PHE A 108 -1.15 -1.94 3.38
CA PHE A 108 -1.49 -1.87 4.79
C PHE A 108 -2.60 -2.89 5.07
N GLY A 109 -2.36 -3.85 5.95
CA GLY A 109 -3.31 -4.92 6.24
C GLY A 109 -3.63 -5.02 7.73
N ALA A 110 -4.91 -5.20 8.04
CA ALA A 110 -5.36 -5.73 9.33
C ALA A 110 -6.43 -6.80 9.10
N PRO A 111 -6.62 -7.76 10.02
CA PRO A 111 -7.66 -8.78 9.91
C PRO A 111 -9.05 -8.17 9.65
N GLY A 112 -9.76 -8.67 8.64
CA GLY A 112 -11.11 -8.22 8.28
C GLY A 112 -11.19 -6.97 7.39
N MET A 113 -10.06 -6.38 6.99
CA MET A 113 -10.04 -5.25 6.05
C MET A 113 -9.92 -5.70 4.59
N LYS A 114 -10.58 -4.98 3.66
CA LYS A 114 -10.14 -4.94 2.26
C LYS A 114 -8.80 -4.22 2.28
N ILE A 115 -7.71 -4.93 1.99
CA ILE A 115 -6.34 -4.44 2.12
C ILE A 115 -6.13 -3.25 1.15
N PRO A 116 -6.00 -2.00 1.65
CA PRO A 116 -5.63 -0.88 0.80
C PRO A 116 -4.20 -1.06 0.27
N ARG A 117 -4.03 -0.74 -1.01
CA ARG A 117 -2.74 -0.75 -1.69
C ARG A 117 -2.50 0.64 -2.27
N LEU A 118 -1.36 1.21 -1.95
CA LEU A 118 -0.92 2.51 -2.40
C LEU A 118 0.26 2.35 -3.34
N LEU A 119 0.25 3.09 -4.43
CA LEU A 119 1.38 3.16 -5.35
C LEU A 119 2.10 4.49 -5.16
N LEU A 120 3.43 4.45 -5.09
CA LEU A 120 4.30 5.62 -5.06
C LEU A 120 5.23 5.56 -6.25
N GLY A 121 5.26 6.60 -7.08
CA GLY A 121 6.15 6.59 -8.23
C GLY A 121 6.06 7.84 -9.09
N LYS A 122 6.86 7.85 -10.15
CA LYS A 122 6.90 8.92 -11.13
C LYS A 122 5.87 8.66 -12.23
N GLY A 123 4.85 9.51 -12.32
CA GLY A 123 3.91 9.57 -13.43
C GLY A 123 4.28 10.65 -14.45
N SER A 124 3.47 10.77 -15.50
CA SER A 124 3.56 11.82 -16.53
C SER A 124 3.36 13.24 -15.98
N ASN A 125 2.65 13.37 -14.85
CA ASN A 125 2.35 14.65 -14.21
C ASN A 125 3.23 14.95 -12.97
N GLY A 126 4.30 14.17 -12.77
CA GLY A 126 5.18 14.28 -11.59
C GLY A 126 5.11 13.04 -10.69
N HIS A 127 5.72 13.13 -9.51
CA HIS A 127 5.67 12.06 -8.51
C HIS A 127 4.34 12.06 -7.79
N GLU A 128 3.72 10.89 -7.69
CA GLU A 128 2.39 10.76 -7.12
C GLU A 128 2.25 9.55 -6.21
N ILE A 129 1.39 9.71 -5.21
CA ILE A 129 0.82 8.64 -4.39
C ILE A 129 -0.61 8.45 -4.88
N CYS A 130 -0.95 7.25 -5.33
CA CYS A 130 -2.30 6.94 -5.81
C CYS A 130 -2.79 5.61 -5.24
N ASN A 131 -4.09 5.33 -5.37
CA ASN A 131 -4.57 3.98 -5.13
C ASN A 131 -4.14 3.01 -6.23
N TRP A 132 -3.99 1.76 -5.81
CA TRP A 132 -4.12 0.62 -6.71
C TRP A 132 -5.52 0.57 -7.34
N ILE A 133 -5.57 0.10 -8.58
CA ILE A 133 -6.80 -0.10 -9.36
C ILE A 133 -6.88 -1.59 -9.68
N ASP A 134 -7.91 -2.26 -9.17
CA ASP A 134 -8.21 -3.66 -9.52
C ASP A 134 -9.05 -3.71 -10.80
N ASP A 135 -9.98 -2.77 -10.96
CA ASP A 135 -10.91 -2.71 -12.10
C ASP A 135 -11.06 -1.27 -12.62
N LEU A 136 -10.55 -1.00 -13.83
CA LEU A 136 -10.59 0.31 -14.47
C LEU A 136 -12.01 0.85 -14.74
N GLY A 137 -13.00 -0.02 -14.85
CA GLY A 137 -14.39 0.36 -15.11
C GLY A 137 -15.17 0.74 -13.86
N HIS A 138 -14.73 0.30 -12.67
CA HIS A 138 -15.49 0.42 -11.42
C HIS A 138 -14.75 1.18 -10.32
N ASP A 139 -13.42 1.07 -10.26
CA ASP A 139 -12.64 1.72 -9.22
C ASP A 139 -12.45 3.21 -9.51
N THR A 140 -12.77 4.04 -8.52
CA THR A 140 -12.50 5.48 -8.61
C THR A 140 -11.02 5.74 -8.34
N ALA A 141 -10.31 6.27 -9.33
CA ALA A 141 -8.92 6.67 -9.19
C ALA A 141 -8.78 8.00 -8.43
N TRP A 142 -7.77 8.07 -7.57
CA TRP A 142 -7.32 9.30 -6.91
C TRP A 142 -5.81 9.37 -6.86
N ARG A 143 -5.26 10.57 -6.73
CA ARG A 143 -3.83 10.81 -6.54
C ARG A 143 -3.54 12.03 -5.68
N TYR A 144 -2.37 12.03 -5.06
CA TYR A 144 -1.71 13.19 -4.47
C TYR A 144 -0.34 13.34 -5.11
N LEU A 145 0.01 14.56 -5.53
CA LEU A 145 1.35 14.84 -6.00
C LEU A 145 2.26 15.15 -4.82
N PHE A 146 3.50 14.70 -4.87
CA PHE A 146 4.50 14.96 -3.85
C PHE A 146 5.84 15.35 -4.46
N ASP A 147 6.65 16.09 -3.71
CA ASP A 147 8.05 16.34 -4.04
C ASP A 147 8.90 15.19 -3.46
N PRO A 148 9.60 14.40 -4.29
CA PRO A 148 10.41 13.30 -3.77
C PRO A 148 11.61 13.80 -2.95
N ASP A 149 12.14 15.01 -3.19
CA ASP A 149 13.24 15.55 -2.38
C ASP A 149 12.77 15.85 -0.96
N ASP A 150 11.59 16.45 -0.81
CA ASP A 150 10.97 16.68 0.50
C ASP A 150 10.55 15.36 1.17
N PHE A 151 9.92 14.45 0.43
CA PHE A 151 9.43 13.18 0.97
C PHE A 151 10.57 12.30 1.54
N PHE A 152 11.64 12.10 0.78
CA PHE A 152 12.74 11.22 1.20
C PHE A 152 13.69 11.89 2.21
N SER A 153 13.83 13.22 2.20
CA SER A 153 14.67 13.93 3.18
C SER A 153 14.08 13.96 4.59
N ASN A 154 12.76 13.84 4.72
CA ASN A 154 12.06 13.79 6.01
C ASN A 154 11.84 12.37 6.55
N LEU A 155 12.39 11.33 5.90
CA LEU A 155 12.33 9.98 6.47
C LEU A 155 13.13 9.95 7.78
N PRO A 156 12.59 9.36 8.87
CA PRO A 156 13.32 9.17 10.12
C PRO A 156 14.66 8.49 9.86
N ALA A 157 15.71 8.83 10.61
CA ALA A 157 16.97 8.11 10.55
C ALA A 157 16.78 6.65 11.02
N GLY A 158 17.53 5.72 10.43
CA GLY A 158 17.53 4.29 10.80
C GLY A 158 18.31 4.01 12.07
#